data_AF-A0A6H1LL55-F1
#
_entry.id   AF-A0A6H1LL55-F1
#
_cell.length_a   1.000
_cell.length_b   1.000
_cell.length_c   1.000
_cell.angle_alpha   90.00
_cell.angle_beta   90.00
_cell.angle_gamma   90.00
#
_symmetry.space_group_name_H-M   'P 1'
#
loop_
_entity.id
_entity.type
_entity.pdbx_description
1 polymer ?
#
loop_
_entity_poly.entity_id
_entity_poly.type
_entity_poly.pdbx_seq_one_letter_code
_entity_poly.pdbx_strand_id
1 'polypeptide(L)' 'MGAVVEALLARVRAARAGLAAAVADEDAYAVAVAQDELDDAVRVARGYGLDVEVAGVDEE' A
#
# COMPACT_ATOMS: atom_id res chain seq x y z
N MET A 1 -15.66 15.97 1.30
CA MET A 1 -14.67 15.02 1.85
C MET A 1 -14.42 13.81 0.94
N GLY A 2 -15.22 13.55 -0.10
CA GLY A 2 -15.08 12.37 -0.97
C GLY A 2 -13.80 12.32 -1.82
N ALA A 3 -13.40 13.42 -2.46
CA ALA A 3 -12.25 13.41 -3.37
C ALA A 3 -10.90 13.07 -2.67
N VAL A 4 -10.70 13.52 -1.43
CA VAL A 4 -9.49 13.18 -0.65
C VAL A 4 -9.50 11.70 -0.28
N VAL A 5 -10.65 11.18 0.18
CA VAL A 5 -10.81 9.76 0.49
C VAL A 5 -10.57 8.88 -0.74
N GLU A 6 -11.14 9.25 -1.88
CA GLU A 6 -10.93 8.55 -3.16
C GLU A 6 -9.46 8.56 -3.59
N ALA A 7 -8.77 9.70 -3.45
CA ALA A 7 -7.35 9.80 -3.74
C ALA A 7 -6.50 8.92 -2.81
N LEU A 8 -6.81 8.87 -1.51
CA LEU A 8 -6.12 8.01 -0.55
C LEU A 8 -6.33 6.52 -0.87
N LEU A 9 -7.56 6.11 -1.17
CA LEU A 9 -7.85 4.74 -1.58
C LEU A 9 -7.19 4.38 -2.91
N ALA A 10 -7.15 5.31 -3.86
CA ALA A 10 -6.45 5.12 -5.14
C ALA A 10 -4.95 4.96 -4.92
N ARG A 11 -4.34 5.73 -4.02
CA ARG A 11 -2.92 5.59 -3.66
C ARG A 11 -2.62 4.21 -3.06
N VAL A 12 -3.42 3.74 -2.11
CA VAL A 12 -3.24 2.38 -1.54
C VAL A 12 -3.34 1.30 -2.61
N ARG A 13 -4.31 1.40 -3.52
CA ARG A 13 -4.44 0.45 -4.65
C ARG A 13 -3.23 0.47 -5.56
N ALA A 14 -2.72 1.66 -5.88
CA ALA A 14 -1.53 1.82 -6.71
C ALA A 14 -0.28 1.22 -6.02
N ALA A 15 -0.09 1.47 -4.72
CA ALA A 15 1.03 0.91 -3.97
C ALA A 15 0.98 -0.63 -3.91
N ARG A 16 -0.21 -1.22 -3.69
CA ARG A 16 -0.40 -2.68 -3.75
C ARG A 16 -0.07 -3.26 -5.12
N ALA A 17 -0.48 -2.58 -6.20
CA ALA A 17 -0.16 -3.01 -7.56
C ALA A 17 1.35 -2.91 -7.84
N GLY A 18 2.01 -1.86 -7.34
CA GLY A 18 3.46 -1.70 -7.45
C GLY A 18 4.23 -2.81 -6.71
N LEU A 19 3.79 -3.15 -5.49
CA LEU A 19 4.37 -4.27 -4.73
C LEU A 19 4.20 -5.60 -5.46
N ALA A 20 3.00 -5.89 -5.97
CA ALA A 20 2.75 -7.12 -6.72
C ALA A 20 3.62 -7.22 -7.99
N ALA A 21 3.83 -6.10 -8.69
CA ALA A 21 4.73 -6.05 -9.85
C ALA A 21 6.19 -6.31 -9.46
N ALA A 22 6.69 -5.66 -8.40
CA ALA A 22 8.05 -5.87 -7.92
C ALA A 22 8.31 -7.32 -7.48
N VAL A 23 7.32 -7.96 -6.83
CA VAL A 23 7.38 -9.38 -6.47
C VAL A 23 7.44 -10.26 -7.72
N ALA A 24 6.60 -9.97 -8.74
CA ALA A 24 6.58 -10.73 -9.98
C ALA A 24 7.89 -10.60 -10.79
N ASP A 25 8.56 -9.44 -10.68
CA ASP A 25 9.84 -9.18 -11.33
C ASP A 25 11.05 -9.73 -10.54
N GLU A 26 10.81 -10.33 -9.37
CA GLU A 26 11.84 -10.87 -8.45
C GLU A 26 12.91 -9.81 -8.04
N ASP A 27 12.55 -8.53 -8.08
CA ASP A 27 13.42 -7.42 -7.69
C ASP A 27 13.29 -7.13 -6.20
N ALA A 28 14.17 -7.74 -5.41
CA ALA A 28 14.17 -7.60 -3.95
C ALA A 28 14.32 -6.14 -3.47
N TYR A 29 15.03 -5.28 -4.20
CA TYR A 29 15.16 -3.87 -3.84
C TYR A 29 13.85 -3.13 -4.13
N ALA A 30 13.25 -3.35 -5.31
CA ALA A 30 11.96 -2.77 -5.66
C ALA A 30 10.85 -3.24 -4.72
N VAL A 31 10.88 -4.49 -4.26
CA VAL A 31 9.94 -5.01 -3.25
C VAL A 31 10.06 -4.22 -1.95
N ALA A 32 11.27 -4.03 -1.42
CA ALA A 32 11.47 -3.28 -0.18
C ALA A 32 10.97 -1.83 -0.30
N VAL A 33 11.23 -1.17 -1.42
CA VAL A 33 10.73 0.19 -1.70
C VAL A 33 9.19 0.21 -1.79
N ALA A 34 8.60 -0.75 -2.47
CA ALA A 34 7.15 -0.82 -2.65
C ALA A 34 6.40 -1.17 -1.34
N GLN A 35 7.02 -1.95 -0.45
CA GLN A 35 6.49 -2.21 0.89
C GLN A 35 6.45 -0.93 1.73
N ASP A 36 7.53 -0.15 1.75
CA ASP A 36 7.59 1.10 2.51
C ASP A 36 6.57 2.14 1.99
N GLU A 37 6.37 2.22 0.67
CA GLU A 37 5.34 3.07 0.07
C GLU A 37 3.91 2.59 0.39
N LEU A 38 3.66 1.27 0.43
CA LEU A 38 2.37 0.73 0.84
C LEU A 38 2.07 1.05 2.30
N ASP A 39 3.06 0.89 3.18
CA ASP A 39 2.94 1.23 4.59
C ASP A 39 2.67 2.72 4.79
N ASP A 40 3.36 3.60 4.07
CA ASP A 40 3.09 5.05 4.08
C ASP A 40 1.65 5.36 3.63
N ALA A 41 1.22 4.80 2.50
CA ALA A 41 -0.11 5.03 1.96
C ALA A 41 -1.20 4.59 2.94
N VAL A 42 -1.04 3.42 3.59
CA VAL A 42 -1.98 2.92 4.60
C VAL A 42 -1.94 3.77 5.86
N ARG A 43 -0.75 4.13 6.35
CA ARG A 43 -0.58 5.01 7.53
C ARG A 43 -1.29 6.34 7.33
N VAL A 44 -1.14 6.97 6.16
CA VAL A 44 -1.83 8.21 5.82
C VAL A 44 -3.35 7.97 5.76
N ALA A 45 -3.83 6.94 5.07
CA ALA A 45 -5.25 6.64 4.98
C ALA A 45 -5.91 6.44 6.35
N ARG A 46 -5.25 5.70 7.25
CA ARG A 46 -5.69 5.51 8.65
C ARG A 46 -5.71 6.81 9.44
N GLY A 47 -4.78 7.72 9.20
CA GLY A 47 -4.79 9.08 9.77
C GLY A 47 -6.05 9.89 9.41
N TYR A 48 -6.73 9.54 8.33
CA TYR A 48 -8.02 10.11 7.91
C TYR A 48 -9.23 9.27 8.37
N GLY A 49 -9.02 8.25 9.21
CA GLY A 49 -10.06 7.35 9.71
C GLY A 49 -10.54 6.30 8.71
N LEU A 50 -9.77 6.05 7.65
CA LEU A 50 -10.07 4.98 6.69
C LEU A 50 -9.54 3.64 7.23
N ASP A 51 -10.40 2.63 7.23
CA ASP A 51 -9.99 1.26 7.53
C ASP A 51 -9.44 0.60 6.27
N VAL A 52 -8.12 0.41 6.25
CA VAL A 52 -7.41 -0.19 5.13
C VAL A 52 -6.46 -1.23 5.69
N GLU A 53 -6.67 -2.48 5.27
CA GLU A 53 -5.86 -3.61 5.69
C GLU A 53 -4.48 -3.54 5.05
N VAL A 54 -3.43 -3.82 5.83
CA VAL A 54 -2.12 -4.17 5.26
C VAL A 54 -2.17 -5.68 5.10
N ALA A 55 -2.29 -6.17 3.87
CA ALA A 55 -2.16 -7.59 3.63
C ALA A 55 -0.67 -7.94 3.75
N GLY A 56 -0.28 -8.48 4.91
CA GLY A 56 1.06 -9.00 5.15
C GLY A 56 1.50 -8.86 6.60
N VAL A 57 1.03 -9.76 7.48
CA VAL A 57 1.80 -10.93 7.97
C VAL A 57 0.79 -11.96 8.48
N ASP A 58 0.49 -13.00 7.71
CA ASP A 58 0.10 -14.28 8.31
C ASP A 58 1.42 -14.93 8.72
N GLU A 59 1.81 -14.76 9.98
CA GLU A 59 2.82 -15.61 10.61
C GLU A 59 2.12 -16.91 11.05
N GLU A 60 2.10 -17.94 10.18
CA GLU A 60 1.99 -19.35 10.59
C GLU A 60 2.88 -20.26 9.72
#